data_AF-A0A0C9UXB0-F1
#
_entry.id   AF-A0A0C9UXB0-F1
#
_cell.length_a   1.000
_cell.length_b   1.000
_cell.length_c   1.000
_cell.angle_alpha   90.00
_cell.angle_beta   90.00
_cell.angle_gamma   90.00
#
_symmetry.space_group_name_H-M   'P 1'
#
loop_
_entity.id
_entity.type
_entity.pdbx_description
1 polymer ?
#
loop_
_entity_poly.entity_id
_entity_poly.type
_entity_poly.pdbx_seq_one_letter_code
_entity_poly.pdbx_strand_id
1 'polypeptide(L)'
;MPSTEPSTPALFQHIQLGPLTLQHRVVLAPLTRFRAHASHVPGPQAPTYYAQRGSTRGTLLITEATFISHDAGGYAHVPGIYTDAQVEGWKKVTEAVHAQGSFIFLQLWALGRAADPAVLAVQDPPSPYVSASAVALKGRSQAPRPLAEAEITAYIGAYAGAARRAVHEAGFDGVEIHGANGYLIDQFLQTTSNTRTDRWGGDEAGRTRFAREVVDAVVDAVGEDRVGLRISPWSTFQDMKMEDPRPTF
;
A
#
# COMPACT_ATOMS: atom_id res chain seq x y z
N MET A 1 -5.56 -18.50 49.70
CA MET A 1 -4.52 -17.85 48.90
C MET A 1 -5.19 -17.30 47.66
N PRO A 2 -5.08 -15.99 47.35
CA PRO A 2 -5.65 -15.48 46.11
C PRO A 2 -4.88 -16.13 44.95
N SER A 3 -5.60 -16.84 44.09
CA SER A 3 -5.08 -17.45 42.88
C SER A 3 -4.60 -16.34 41.94
N THR A 4 -3.28 -16.17 41.84
CA THR A 4 -2.67 -15.37 40.78
C THR A 4 -2.70 -16.19 39.50
N GLU A 5 -3.86 -16.31 38.87
CA GLU A 5 -3.85 -16.76 37.48
C GLU A 5 -3.06 -15.74 36.66
N PRO A 6 -2.14 -16.19 35.79
CA PRO A 6 -1.40 -15.27 34.94
C PRO A 6 -2.39 -14.55 34.02
N SER A 7 -2.41 -13.22 34.09
CA SER A 7 -3.22 -12.40 33.20
C SER A 7 -2.81 -12.64 31.74
N THR A 8 -3.78 -12.84 30.85
CA THR A 8 -3.52 -12.99 29.40
C THR A 8 -2.63 -11.86 28.89
N PRO A 9 -1.47 -12.15 28.26
CA PRO A 9 -0.58 -11.13 27.73
C PRO A 9 -1.27 -10.20 26.74
N ALA A 10 -0.89 -8.91 26.70
CA ALA A 10 -1.51 -7.90 25.84
C ALA A 10 -1.56 -8.31 24.35
N LEU A 11 -0.57 -9.08 23.88
CA LEU A 11 -0.51 -9.60 22.51
C LEU A 11 -1.72 -10.48 22.14
N PHE A 12 -2.29 -11.19 23.12
CA PHE A 12 -3.42 -12.11 22.96
C PHE A 12 -4.73 -11.54 23.51
N GLN A 13 -4.75 -10.25 23.85
CA GLN A 13 -5.97 -9.54 24.22
C GLN A 13 -6.63 -8.96 22.97
N HIS A 14 -7.96 -8.82 23.03
CA HIS A 14 -8.73 -8.20 21.96
C HIS A 14 -8.36 -6.72 21.80
N ILE A 15 -8.59 -6.17 20.61
CA ILE A 15 -8.44 -4.74 20.33
C ILE A 15 -9.47 -4.31 19.29
N GLN A 16 -10.05 -3.13 19.49
CA GLN A 16 -10.90 -2.49 18.50
C GLN A 16 -10.04 -1.75 17.48
N LEU A 17 -10.26 -2.01 16.19
CA LEU A 17 -9.63 -1.32 15.08
C LEU A 17 -10.73 -0.88 14.11
N GLY A 18 -11.09 0.40 14.12
CA GLY A 18 -12.24 0.90 13.36
C GLY A 18 -13.51 0.12 13.73
N PRO A 19 -14.24 -0.48 12.77
CA PRO A 19 -15.41 -1.32 13.05
C PRO A 19 -15.04 -2.76 13.46
N LEU A 20 -13.77 -3.16 13.40
CA LEU A 20 -13.33 -4.54 13.61
C LEU A 20 -12.90 -4.81 15.05
N THR A 21 -13.40 -5.90 15.63
CA THR A 21 -12.89 -6.42 16.91
C THR A 21 -11.92 -7.57 16.65
N LEU A 22 -10.61 -7.26 16.67
CA LEU A 22 -9.56 -8.27 16.53
C LEU A 22 -9.47 -9.09 17.83
N GLN A 23 -9.29 -10.40 17.70
CA GLN A 23 -9.21 -11.31 18.86
C GLN A 23 -7.79 -11.40 19.45
N HIS A 24 -6.81 -10.82 18.77
CA HIS A 24 -5.43 -10.67 19.23
C HIS A 24 -4.73 -9.56 18.45
N ARG A 25 -3.51 -9.23 18.85
CA ARG A 25 -2.70 -8.15 18.25
C ARG A 25 -1.58 -8.65 17.33
N VAL A 26 -1.62 -9.94 16.94
CA VAL A 26 -0.76 -10.51 15.90
C VAL A 26 -1.39 -10.23 14.53
N VAL A 27 -0.65 -9.54 13.66
CA VAL A 27 -1.10 -9.12 12.32
C VAL A 27 -0.16 -9.72 11.26
N LEU A 28 -0.72 -10.22 10.16
CA LEU A 28 0.11 -10.56 9.00
C LEU A 28 0.53 -9.26 8.30
N ALA A 29 1.84 -8.97 8.34
CA ALA A 29 2.42 -7.85 7.62
C ALA A 29 2.25 -8.01 6.09
N PRO A 30 2.25 -6.89 5.33
CA PRO A 30 2.22 -6.92 3.87
C PRO A 30 3.52 -7.51 3.30
N LEU A 31 3.40 -8.53 2.44
CA LEU A 31 4.53 -9.32 1.93
C LEU A 31 4.39 -9.61 0.43
N THR A 32 5.05 -8.85 -0.44
CA THR A 32 5.06 -9.12 -1.89
C THR A 32 5.61 -10.50 -2.23
N ARG A 33 4.83 -11.31 -2.97
CA ARG A 33 5.17 -12.73 -3.25
C ARG A 33 5.43 -13.07 -4.71
N PHE A 34 5.16 -12.15 -5.64
CA PHE A 34 5.34 -12.35 -7.08
C PHE A 34 4.59 -13.59 -7.62
N ARG A 35 3.36 -13.81 -7.14
CA ARG A 35 2.51 -14.96 -7.54
C ARG A 35 1.21 -14.57 -8.24
N ALA A 36 1.07 -13.32 -8.68
CA ALA A 36 -0.02 -12.94 -9.56
C ALA A 36 0.21 -13.46 -10.99
N HIS A 37 -0.86 -13.54 -11.77
CA HIS A 37 -0.77 -13.73 -13.21
C HIS A 37 -0.04 -12.55 -13.88
N ALA A 38 0.39 -12.73 -15.13
CA ALA A 38 0.98 -11.63 -15.91
C ALA A 38 0.02 -10.43 -16.08
N SER A 39 -1.29 -10.68 -16.02
CA SER A 39 -2.36 -9.67 -16.02
C SER A 39 -2.57 -8.98 -14.66
N HIS A 40 -1.69 -9.22 -13.69
CA HIS A 40 -1.78 -8.72 -12.31
C HIS A 40 -3.04 -9.20 -11.56
N VAL A 41 -3.75 -10.22 -12.06
CA VAL A 41 -4.81 -10.90 -11.31
C VAL A 41 -4.17 -11.79 -10.22
N PRO A 42 -4.66 -11.79 -8.96
CA PRO A 42 -4.18 -12.71 -7.94
C PRO A 42 -4.14 -14.16 -8.44
N GLY A 43 -3.02 -14.85 -8.21
CA GLY A 43 -2.86 -16.23 -8.68
C GLY A 43 -3.78 -17.22 -7.93
N PRO A 44 -3.96 -18.44 -8.47
CA PRO A 44 -4.89 -19.42 -7.91
C PRO A 44 -4.54 -19.88 -6.50
N GLN A 45 -3.30 -19.65 -6.05
CA GLN A 45 -2.85 -20.01 -4.70
C GLN A 45 -3.17 -18.93 -3.64
N ALA A 46 -3.53 -17.72 -4.06
CA ALA A 46 -3.73 -16.60 -3.14
C ALA A 46 -4.84 -16.87 -2.10
N PRO A 47 -6.02 -17.40 -2.46
CA PRO A 47 -7.06 -17.70 -1.47
C PRO A 47 -6.58 -18.68 -0.39
N THR A 48 -5.96 -19.79 -0.79
CA THR A 48 -5.39 -20.78 0.14
C THR A 48 -4.29 -20.17 1.02
N TYR A 49 -3.40 -19.36 0.43
CA TYR A 49 -2.29 -18.72 1.15
C TYR A 49 -2.77 -17.79 2.27
N TYR A 50 -3.75 -16.94 1.99
CA TYR A 50 -4.30 -16.01 2.96
C TYR A 50 -5.22 -16.70 3.97
N ALA A 51 -6.06 -17.65 3.56
CA ALA A 51 -6.90 -18.43 4.46
C ALA A 51 -6.07 -19.19 5.52
N GLN A 52 -4.96 -19.82 5.12
CA GLN A 52 -4.05 -20.48 6.07
C GLN A 52 -3.51 -19.53 7.14
N ARG A 53 -3.27 -18.26 6.79
CA ARG A 53 -2.74 -17.22 7.70
C ARG A 53 -3.83 -16.53 8.52
N GLY A 54 -5.07 -16.58 8.07
CA GLY A 54 -6.25 -16.15 8.81
C GLY A 54 -6.91 -17.25 9.62
N SER A 55 -6.29 -18.42 9.76
CA SER A 55 -6.86 -19.61 10.42
C SER A 55 -7.18 -19.43 11.90
N THR A 56 -6.61 -18.41 12.56
CA THR A 56 -7.03 -18.02 13.91
C THR A 56 -8.09 -16.93 13.80
N ARG A 57 -9.30 -17.20 14.28
CA ARG A 57 -10.44 -16.28 14.19
C ARG A 57 -10.09 -14.87 14.69
N GLY A 58 -10.50 -13.85 13.94
CA GLY A 58 -10.28 -12.44 14.28
C GLY A 58 -8.84 -11.98 14.09
N THR A 59 -8.06 -12.68 13.26
CA THR A 59 -6.75 -12.20 12.80
C THR A 59 -6.95 -11.08 11.78
N LEU A 60 -6.15 -10.01 11.87
CA LEU A 60 -6.02 -9.06 10.78
C LEU A 60 -4.87 -9.48 9.85
N LEU A 61 -5.15 -9.47 8.56
CA LEU A 61 -4.17 -9.67 7.50
C LEU A 61 -4.05 -8.38 6.69
N ILE A 62 -2.84 -8.06 6.27
CA ILE A 62 -2.61 -7.01 5.27
C ILE A 62 -2.03 -7.70 4.05
N THR A 63 -2.62 -7.48 2.88
CA THR A 63 -2.19 -8.15 1.65
C THR A 63 -0.77 -7.76 1.28
N GLU A 64 -0.18 -8.52 0.37
CA GLU A 64 0.88 -8.00 -0.47
C GLU A 64 0.51 -6.66 -1.11
N ALA A 65 1.54 -5.85 -1.34
CA ALA A 65 1.41 -4.55 -1.97
C ALA A 65 0.78 -4.69 -3.37
N THR A 66 -0.30 -3.94 -3.62
CA THR A 66 -1.18 -4.11 -4.77
C THR A 66 -1.29 -2.82 -5.57
N PHE A 67 -1.06 -2.90 -6.88
CA PHE A 67 -1.05 -1.73 -7.75
C PHE A 67 -2.43 -1.08 -7.87
N ILE A 68 -2.47 0.24 -7.68
CA ILE A 68 -3.69 1.05 -7.75
C ILE A 68 -4.13 1.38 -9.19
N SER A 69 -3.20 1.28 -10.14
CA SER A 69 -3.43 1.56 -11.56
C SER A 69 -2.37 0.84 -12.40
N HIS A 70 -2.58 0.84 -13.71
CA HIS A 70 -1.60 0.37 -14.69
C HIS A 70 -0.24 1.10 -14.52
N ASP A 71 -0.28 2.44 -14.48
CA ASP A 71 0.92 3.29 -14.40
C ASP A 71 1.58 3.31 -13.01
N ALA A 72 0.91 2.78 -11.99
CA ALA A 72 1.46 2.62 -10.65
C ALA A 72 2.36 1.38 -10.51
N GLY A 73 2.33 0.48 -11.52
CA GLY A 73 3.06 -0.77 -11.54
C GLY A 73 4.54 -0.62 -11.88
N GLY A 74 5.06 -1.62 -12.58
CA GLY A 74 6.48 -1.69 -12.98
C GLY A 74 7.25 -2.89 -12.42
N TYR A 75 6.56 -3.85 -11.81
CA TYR A 75 7.06 -5.20 -11.54
C TYR A 75 6.11 -6.24 -12.14
N ALA A 76 6.65 -7.30 -12.73
CA ALA A 76 5.86 -8.43 -13.20
C ALA A 76 5.30 -9.25 -12.02
N HIS A 77 4.16 -9.92 -12.22
CA HIS A 77 3.58 -10.89 -11.27
C HIS A 77 3.25 -10.37 -9.87
N VAL A 78 3.12 -9.06 -9.70
CA VAL A 78 2.52 -8.40 -8.52
C VAL A 78 1.03 -8.15 -8.79
N PRO A 79 0.10 -8.29 -7.83
CA PRO A 79 -1.30 -8.06 -8.11
C PRO A 79 -1.68 -6.57 -8.28
N GLY A 80 -2.79 -6.30 -8.97
CA GLY A 80 -3.43 -5.00 -9.09
C GLY A 80 -4.88 -5.03 -8.59
N ILE A 81 -5.55 -3.87 -8.55
CA ILE A 81 -6.98 -3.73 -8.21
C ILE A 81 -7.69 -2.65 -9.09
N TYR A 82 -7.29 -2.52 -10.34
CA TYR A 82 -7.79 -1.49 -11.27
C TYR A 82 -8.57 -2.06 -12.47
N THR A 83 -8.72 -3.38 -12.56
CA THR A 83 -9.57 -4.05 -13.54
C THR A 83 -10.58 -4.99 -12.87
N ASP A 84 -11.66 -5.29 -13.58
CA ASP A 84 -12.72 -6.14 -13.03
C ASP A 84 -12.22 -7.58 -12.80
N ALA A 85 -11.36 -8.09 -13.69
CA ALA A 85 -10.74 -9.40 -13.52
C ALA A 85 -9.87 -9.48 -12.25
N GLN A 86 -9.19 -8.37 -11.89
CA GLN A 86 -8.42 -8.28 -10.65
C GLN A 86 -9.34 -8.25 -9.42
N VAL A 87 -10.42 -7.47 -9.47
CA VAL A 87 -11.46 -7.43 -8.42
C VAL A 87 -12.03 -8.84 -8.19
N GLU A 88 -12.43 -9.56 -9.25
CA GLU A 88 -12.93 -10.93 -9.14
C GLU A 88 -11.90 -11.92 -8.59
N GLY A 89 -10.62 -11.71 -8.91
CA GLY A 89 -9.54 -12.50 -8.30
C GLY A 89 -9.40 -12.24 -6.79
N TRP A 90 -9.54 -10.99 -6.37
CA TRP A 90 -9.47 -10.60 -4.97
C TRP A 90 -10.70 -11.00 -4.15
N LYS A 91 -11.90 -11.00 -4.72
CA LYS A 91 -13.12 -11.52 -4.06
C LYS A 91 -12.93 -12.92 -3.50
N LYS A 92 -12.30 -13.80 -4.29
CA LYS A 92 -12.00 -15.18 -3.86
C LYS A 92 -11.06 -15.21 -2.65
N VAL A 93 -10.17 -14.23 -2.52
CA VAL A 93 -9.25 -14.12 -1.39
C VAL A 93 -9.97 -13.61 -0.15
N THR A 94 -10.74 -12.53 -0.27
CA THR A 94 -11.50 -11.94 0.85
C THR A 94 -12.51 -12.94 1.40
N GLU A 95 -13.28 -13.61 0.53
CA GLU A 95 -14.20 -14.69 0.90
C GLU A 95 -13.50 -15.82 1.67
N ALA A 96 -12.31 -16.24 1.22
CA ALA A 96 -11.56 -17.30 1.87
C ALA A 96 -11.02 -16.90 3.26
N VAL A 97 -10.67 -15.62 3.46
CA VAL A 97 -10.27 -15.10 4.78
C VAL A 97 -11.48 -14.93 5.70
N HIS A 98 -12.58 -14.37 5.18
CA HIS A 98 -13.82 -14.19 5.93
C HIS A 98 -14.43 -15.52 6.36
N ALA A 99 -14.29 -16.57 5.56
CA ALA A 99 -14.67 -17.95 5.94
C ALA A 99 -13.89 -18.49 7.15
N GLN A 100 -12.71 -17.94 7.46
CA GLN A 100 -11.97 -18.25 8.70
C GLN A 100 -12.41 -17.37 9.90
N GLY A 101 -13.34 -16.44 9.68
CA GLY A 101 -13.75 -15.45 10.67
C GLY A 101 -12.66 -14.41 10.97
N SER A 102 -11.77 -14.15 10.00
CA SER A 102 -10.67 -13.19 10.07
C SER A 102 -10.90 -12.02 9.13
N PHE A 103 -10.06 -10.99 9.22
CA PHE A 103 -10.19 -9.73 8.50
C PHE A 103 -9.00 -9.50 7.57
N ILE A 104 -9.19 -8.75 6.50
CA ILE A 104 -8.14 -8.45 5.54
C ILE A 104 -8.22 -7.03 4.98
N PHE A 105 -7.08 -6.34 5.00
CA PHE A 105 -6.90 -5.03 4.37
C PHE A 105 -6.07 -5.16 3.10
N LEU A 106 -6.45 -4.42 2.04
CA LEU A 106 -5.65 -4.34 0.82
C LEU A 106 -4.59 -3.24 0.94
N GLN A 107 -3.31 -3.55 0.74
CA GLN A 107 -2.26 -2.53 0.70
C GLN A 107 -2.18 -1.86 -0.68
N LEU A 108 -2.51 -0.57 -0.75
CA LEU A 108 -2.53 0.26 -1.96
C LEU A 108 -1.13 0.78 -2.30
N TRP A 109 -0.68 0.54 -3.53
CA TRP A 109 0.72 0.73 -3.90
C TRP A 109 0.92 1.41 -5.26
N ALA A 110 1.90 2.32 -5.30
CA ALA A 110 2.49 2.87 -6.51
C ALA A 110 4.01 2.92 -6.37
N LEU A 111 4.74 2.38 -7.37
CA LEU A 111 6.18 2.19 -7.26
C LEU A 111 6.99 3.48 -7.33
N GLY A 112 6.59 4.42 -8.20
CA GLY A 112 7.42 5.58 -8.53
C GLY A 112 8.80 5.16 -9.03
N ARG A 113 9.88 5.77 -8.50
CA ARG A 113 11.26 5.48 -8.95
C ARG A 113 11.75 4.06 -8.70
N ALA A 114 11.01 3.28 -7.90
CA ALA A 114 11.28 1.87 -7.64
C ALA A 114 10.95 0.95 -8.82
N ALA A 115 10.06 1.40 -9.72
CA ALA A 115 9.62 0.64 -10.88
C ALA A 115 10.80 0.23 -11.75
N ASP A 116 10.70 -0.93 -12.40
CA ASP A 116 11.67 -1.33 -13.41
C ASP A 116 11.33 -0.67 -14.76
N PRO A 117 12.17 0.25 -15.28
CA PRO A 117 11.90 0.91 -16.55
C PRO A 117 11.76 -0.07 -17.73
N ALA A 118 12.44 -1.23 -17.67
CA ALA A 118 12.32 -2.24 -18.72
C ALA A 118 10.93 -2.90 -18.69
N VAL A 119 10.35 -3.10 -17.51
CA VAL A 119 8.98 -3.62 -17.36
C VAL A 119 7.97 -2.58 -17.82
N LEU A 120 8.14 -1.31 -17.41
CA LEU A 120 7.24 -0.22 -17.82
C LEU A 120 7.22 -0.03 -19.36
N ALA A 121 8.37 -0.17 -20.02
CA ALA A 121 8.50 0.02 -21.46
C ALA A 121 7.79 -1.07 -22.30
N VAL A 122 7.61 -2.27 -21.74
CA VAL A 122 6.98 -3.41 -22.44
C VAL A 122 5.54 -3.67 -21.97
N GLN A 123 5.01 -2.84 -21.07
CA GLN A 123 3.58 -2.84 -20.76
C GLN A 123 2.77 -2.41 -21.98
N ASP A 124 1.47 -2.76 -21.98
CA ASP A 124 0.55 -2.41 -23.06
C ASP A 124 -0.71 -1.71 -22.46
N PRO A 125 -0.81 -0.37 -22.60
CA PRO A 125 0.16 0.54 -23.24
C PRO A 125 1.44 0.72 -22.39
N PRO A 126 2.57 1.23 -22.94
CA PRO A 126 3.75 1.52 -22.12
C PRO A 126 3.49 2.59 -21.06
N SER A 127 4.04 2.39 -19.86
CA SER A 127 3.88 3.31 -18.73
C SER A 127 5.06 4.28 -18.58
N PRO A 128 4.83 5.50 -18.04
CA PRO A 128 5.91 6.44 -17.78
C PRO A 128 6.72 6.05 -16.52
N TYR A 129 8.04 6.22 -16.57
CA TYR A 129 8.89 6.08 -15.38
C TYR A 129 8.93 7.40 -14.59
N VAL A 130 8.27 7.44 -13.44
CA VAL A 130 7.94 8.69 -12.72
C VAL A 130 8.29 8.66 -11.23
N SER A 131 8.43 9.84 -10.63
CA SER A 131 8.63 10.03 -9.19
C SER A 131 8.28 11.47 -8.78
N ALA A 132 8.52 11.84 -7.51
CA ALA A 132 8.41 13.21 -7.04
C ALA A 132 9.38 14.16 -7.76
N SER A 133 10.61 13.72 -8.03
CA SER A 133 11.66 14.49 -8.72
C SER A 133 12.56 13.60 -9.57
N ALA A 134 13.44 14.19 -10.37
CA ALA A 134 14.37 13.47 -11.25
C ALA A 134 15.59 12.92 -10.50
N VAL A 135 15.35 12.19 -9.40
CA VAL A 135 16.38 11.62 -8.54
C VAL A 135 16.38 10.11 -8.69
N ALA A 136 17.37 9.57 -9.39
CA ALA A 136 17.55 8.13 -9.58
C ALA A 136 17.91 7.41 -8.25
N LEU A 137 17.53 6.14 -8.14
CA LEU A 137 18.09 5.25 -7.12
C LEU A 137 19.58 5.01 -7.41
N LYS A 138 20.39 4.83 -6.37
CA LYS A 138 21.80 4.48 -6.52
C LYS A 138 21.95 3.21 -7.35
N GLY A 139 22.87 3.25 -8.31
CA GLY A 139 23.11 2.15 -9.25
C GLY A 139 22.13 2.10 -10.44
N ARG A 140 21.14 2.99 -10.54
CA ARG A 140 20.32 3.15 -11.75
C ARG A 140 20.93 4.23 -12.65
N SER A 141 21.02 3.94 -13.95
CA SER A 141 21.51 4.89 -14.97
C SER A 141 20.42 5.87 -15.45
N GLN A 142 19.15 5.48 -15.37
CA GLN A 142 18.01 6.28 -15.79
C GLN A 142 17.35 6.94 -14.57
N ALA A 143 17.17 8.27 -14.63
CA ALA A 143 16.37 9.00 -13.66
C ALA A 143 14.88 8.96 -14.05
N PRO A 144 13.95 8.91 -13.06
CA PRO A 144 12.52 9.07 -13.33
C PRO A 144 12.21 10.49 -13.78
N ARG A 145 11.09 10.67 -14.48
CA ARG A 145 10.54 12.00 -14.75
C ARG A 145 9.77 12.51 -13.51
N PRO A 146 9.90 13.79 -13.13
CA PRO A 146 9.02 14.38 -12.11
C PRO A 146 7.57 14.35 -12.58
N LEU A 147 6.64 13.96 -11.70
CA LEU A 147 5.21 14.08 -11.97
C LEU A 147 4.81 15.55 -12.15
N ALA A 148 3.96 15.80 -13.14
CA ALA A 148 3.26 17.06 -13.30
C ALA A 148 2.04 17.14 -12.36
N GLU A 149 1.57 18.36 -12.08
CA GLU A 149 0.40 18.63 -11.23
C GLU A 149 -0.82 17.75 -11.54
N ALA A 150 -1.18 17.67 -12.83
CA ALA A 150 -2.33 16.89 -13.28
C ALA A 150 -2.12 15.37 -13.07
N GLU A 151 -0.88 14.90 -13.18
CA GLU A 151 -0.55 13.49 -12.94
C GLU A 151 -0.58 13.17 -11.44
N ILE A 152 -0.09 14.06 -10.58
CA ILE A 152 -0.21 13.92 -9.11
C ILE A 152 -1.69 13.80 -8.73
N THR A 153 -2.54 14.67 -9.29
CA THR A 153 -3.99 14.62 -9.10
C THR A 153 -4.58 13.29 -9.59
N ALA A 154 -4.13 12.78 -10.74
CA ALA A 154 -4.55 11.48 -11.26
C ALA A 154 -4.14 10.31 -10.36
N TYR A 155 -2.93 10.33 -9.77
CA TYR A 155 -2.52 9.32 -8.79
C TYR A 155 -3.37 9.37 -7.52
N ILE A 156 -3.71 10.55 -7.00
CA ILE A 156 -4.64 10.70 -5.87
C ILE A 156 -5.99 10.06 -6.20
N GLY A 157 -6.54 10.36 -7.39
CA GLY A 157 -7.77 9.74 -7.88
C GLY A 157 -7.66 8.23 -8.04
N ALA A 158 -6.51 7.71 -8.47
CA ALA A 158 -6.25 6.29 -8.61
C ALA A 158 -6.21 5.57 -7.25
N TYR A 159 -5.61 6.17 -6.22
CA TYR A 159 -5.65 5.65 -4.85
C TYR A 159 -7.10 5.53 -4.34
N ALA A 160 -7.91 6.59 -4.50
CA ALA A 160 -9.32 6.58 -4.12
C ALA A 160 -10.16 5.56 -4.91
N GLY A 161 -9.91 5.44 -6.23
CA GLY A 161 -10.57 4.47 -7.09
C GLY A 161 -10.24 3.02 -6.71
N ALA A 162 -8.96 2.75 -6.46
CA ALA A 162 -8.49 1.45 -5.98
C ALA A 162 -9.07 1.10 -4.60
N ALA A 163 -9.17 2.07 -3.69
CA ALA A 163 -9.80 1.89 -2.39
C ALA A 163 -11.29 1.53 -2.51
N ARG A 164 -12.05 2.25 -3.36
CA ARG A 164 -13.46 1.92 -3.63
C ARG A 164 -13.61 0.49 -4.15
N ARG A 165 -12.80 0.12 -5.16
CA ARG A 165 -12.82 -1.25 -5.72
C ARG A 165 -12.48 -2.29 -4.67
N ALA A 166 -11.49 -2.04 -3.82
CA ALA A 166 -11.11 -2.95 -2.75
C ALA A 166 -12.27 -3.17 -1.75
N VAL A 167 -12.81 -2.10 -1.18
CA VAL A 167 -13.78 -2.20 -0.08
C VAL A 167 -15.18 -2.55 -0.59
N HIS A 168 -15.68 -1.85 -1.60
CA HIS A 168 -17.09 -1.97 -2.01
C HIS A 168 -17.32 -3.04 -3.07
N GLU A 169 -16.29 -3.42 -3.84
CA GLU A 169 -16.44 -4.43 -4.89
C GLU A 169 -15.75 -5.74 -4.52
N ALA A 170 -14.51 -5.73 -4.01
CA ALA A 170 -13.76 -6.94 -3.69
C ALA A 170 -13.99 -7.48 -2.26
N GLY A 171 -14.71 -6.73 -1.41
CA GLY A 171 -15.07 -7.18 -0.06
C GLY A 171 -13.93 -7.10 0.97
N PHE A 172 -12.95 -6.22 0.79
CA PHE A 172 -11.96 -5.97 1.84
C PHE A 172 -12.57 -5.22 3.02
N ASP A 173 -12.08 -5.51 4.23
CA ASP A 173 -12.52 -4.82 5.46
C ASP A 173 -11.98 -3.39 5.54
N GLY A 174 -10.93 -3.09 4.78
CA GLY A 174 -10.32 -1.78 4.66
C GLY A 174 -9.09 -1.79 3.77
N VAL A 175 -8.34 -0.69 3.79
CA VAL A 175 -7.14 -0.51 2.99
C VAL A 175 -6.00 0.05 3.83
N GLU A 176 -4.77 -0.33 3.49
CA GLU A 176 -3.56 0.29 4.00
C GLU A 176 -2.88 1.07 2.86
N ILE A 177 -2.69 2.37 3.02
CA ILE A 177 -1.94 3.19 2.08
C ILE A 177 -0.45 2.94 2.29
N HIS A 178 0.27 2.51 1.25
CA HIS A 178 1.70 2.27 1.35
C HIS A 178 2.53 3.57 1.21
N GLY A 179 2.70 4.28 2.33
CA GLY A 179 3.54 5.48 2.48
C GLY A 179 4.96 5.23 2.98
N ALA A 180 5.55 4.09 2.66
CA ALA A 180 6.78 3.59 3.28
C ALA A 180 7.73 2.97 2.24
N ASN A 181 8.90 2.53 2.71
CA ASN A 181 9.89 1.73 2.00
C ASN A 181 10.38 2.35 0.67
N GLY A 182 10.33 3.68 0.54
CA GLY A 182 10.81 4.40 -0.63
C GLY A 182 9.94 4.27 -1.88
N TYR A 183 8.67 3.94 -1.74
CA TYR A 183 7.68 3.96 -2.83
C TYR A 183 7.06 5.35 -3.01
N LEU A 184 6.15 5.52 -3.97
CA LEU A 184 5.79 6.84 -4.49
C LEU A 184 5.45 7.88 -3.41
N ILE A 185 4.60 7.53 -2.44
CA ILE A 185 4.26 8.46 -1.34
C ILE A 185 5.50 8.81 -0.51
N ASP A 186 6.30 7.83 -0.11
CA ASP A 186 7.54 8.04 0.66
C ASP A 186 8.56 8.88 -0.14
N GLN A 187 8.56 8.73 -1.48
CA GLN A 187 9.38 9.54 -2.37
C GLN A 187 9.02 11.03 -2.34
N PHE A 188 7.75 11.37 -2.08
CA PHE A 188 7.32 12.76 -1.84
C PHE A 188 7.69 13.24 -0.43
N LEU A 189 7.59 12.38 0.59
CA LEU A 189 7.85 12.74 1.98
C LEU A 189 9.31 13.15 2.23
N GLN A 190 10.26 12.44 1.62
CA GLN A 190 11.67 12.56 1.98
C GLN A 190 12.48 13.47 1.06
N THR A 191 13.37 14.26 1.67
CA THR A 191 14.27 15.18 0.94
C THR A 191 15.33 14.45 0.10
N THR A 192 15.55 13.15 0.33
CA THR A 192 16.45 12.31 -0.49
C THR A 192 15.90 11.95 -1.86
N SER A 193 14.62 12.24 -2.11
CA SER A 193 13.92 11.93 -3.36
C SER A 193 13.03 13.06 -3.87
N ASN A 194 12.59 13.97 -3.01
CA ASN A 194 11.81 15.14 -3.38
C ASN A 194 12.66 16.42 -3.32
N THR A 195 13.06 16.91 -4.49
CA THR A 195 13.78 18.17 -4.69
C THR A 195 12.92 19.20 -5.41
N ARG A 196 11.58 19.06 -5.36
CA ARG A 196 10.64 20.00 -5.97
C ARG A 196 10.68 21.34 -5.26
N THR A 197 10.35 22.40 -6.01
CA THR A 197 10.24 23.78 -5.53
C THR A 197 8.82 24.33 -5.66
N ASP A 198 7.86 23.49 -6.03
CA ASP A 198 6.44 23.82 -6.11
C ASP A 198 5.69 23.38 -4.84
N ARG A 199 4.35 23.44 -4.87
CA ARG A 199 3.49 23.13 -3.72
C ARG A 199 3.59 21.69 -3.20
N TRP A 200 4.30 20.80 -3.89
CA TRP A 200 4.46 19.38 -3.55
C TRP A 200 5.85 19.05 -2.99
N GLY A 201 6.69 20.06 -2.73
CA GLY A 201 7.99 19.86 -2.10
C GLY A 201 8.52 21.15 -1.48
N GLY A 202 9.83 21.25 -1.37
CA GLY A 202 10.49 22.33 -0.63
C GLY A 202 10.36 22.09 0.87
N ASP A 203 9.38 22.72 1.50
CA ASP A 203 9.15 22.61 2.94
C ASP A 203 8.40 21.34 3.35
N GLU A 204 8.22 21.15 4.65
CA GLU A 204 7.51 20.00 5.22
C GLU A 204 6.06 19.93 4.75
N ALA A 205 5.37 21.08 4.68
CA ALA A 205 3.98 21.14 4.25
C ALA A 205 3.83 20.70 2.79
N GLY A 206 4.76 21.09 1.91
CA GLY A 206 4.80 20.65 0.52
C GLY A 206 5.09 19.15 0.38
N ARG A 207 6.09 18.63 1.11
CA ARG A 207 6.46 17.20 1.04
C ARG A 207 5.37 16.27 1.59
N THR A 208 4.69 16.67 2.65
CA THR A 208 3.58 15.89 3.25
C THR A 208 2.26 16.01 2.48
N ARG A 209 2.12 17.02 1.62
CA ARG A 209 0.88 17.30 0.88
C ARG A 209 0.37 16.09 0.10
N PHE A 210 1.22 15.42 -0.68
CA PHE A 210 0.79 14.28 -1.48
C PHE A 210 0.25 13.13 -0.62
N ALA A 211 0.94 12.80 0.48
CA ALA A 211 0.47 11.78 1.41
C ALA A 211 -0.87 12.16 2.04
N ARG A 212 -1.03 13.42 2.47
CA ARG A 212 -2.27 13.94 3.07
C ARG A 212 -3.43 13.92 2.08
N GLU A 213 -3.25 14.45 0.89
CA GLU A 213 -4.30 14.47 -0.13
C GLU A 213 -4.68 13.05 -0.61
N VAL A 214 -3.74 12.09 -0.61
CA VAL A 214 -4.06 10.66 -0.82
C VAL A 214 -4.89 10.10 0.34
N VAL A 215 -4.52 10.37 1.59
CA VAL A 215 -5.28 9.92 2.77
C VAL A 215 -6.69 10.49 2.72
N ASP A 216 -6.85 11.80 2.53
CA ASP A 216 -8.16 12.47 2.46
C ASP A 216 -9.03 11.85 1.35
N ALA A 217 -8.49 11.66 0.14
CA ALA A 217 -9.24 11.08 -0.98
C ALA A 217 -9.64 9.61 -0.75
N VAL A 218 -8.81 8.83 -0.06
CA VAL A 218 -9.12 7.45 0.30
C VAL A 218 -10.15 7.39 1.43
N VAL A 219 -10.04 8.28 2.43
CA VAL A 219 -11.04 8.43 3.50
C VAL A 219 -12.40 8.80 2.91
N ASP A 220 -12.47 9.79 2.01
CA ASP A 220 -13.71 10.17 1.31
C ASP A 220 -14.30 9.00 0.52
N ALA A 221 -13.46 8.09 0.02
CA ALA A 221 -13.88 6.96 -0.78
C ALA A 221 -14.46 5.78 0.03
N VAL A 222 -13.97 5.53 1.25
CA VAL A 222 -14.31 4.30 2.00
C VAL A 222 -14.61 4.50 3.50
N GLY A 223 -14.43 5.69 4.04
CA GLY A 223 -14.59 6.01 5.46
C GLY A 223 -13.29 5.89 6.26
N GLU A 224 -13.05 6.80 7.21
CA GLU A 224 -11.81 6.87 8.01
C GLU A 224 -11.55 5.62 8.84
N ASP A 225 -12.61 4.94 9.26
CA ASP A 225 -12.56 3.74 10.10
C ASP A 225 -12.04 2.50 9.35
N ARG A 226 -11.79 2.62 8.03
CA ARG A 226 -11.28 1.55 7.15
C ARG A 226 -9.94 1.89 6.50
N VAL A 227 -9.25 2.95 6.94
CA VAL A 227 -8.02 3.43 6.32
C VAL A 227 -6.85 3.38 7.30
N GLY A 228 -5.80 2.66 6.92
CA GLY A 228 -4.50 2.70 7.57
C GLY A 228 -3.45 3.40 6.69
N LEU A 229 -2.41 3.96 7.30
CA LEU A 229 -1.22 4.48 6.61
C LEU A 229 0.02 3.78 7.15
N ARG A 230 0.83 3.23 6.26
CA ARG A 230 2.13 2.65 6.62
C ARG A 230 3.25 3.63 6.32
N ILE A 231 4.12 3.89 7.30
CA ILE A 231 5.32 4.75 7.18
C ILE A 231 6.58 4.02 7.66
N SER A 232 7.76 4.48 7.22
CA SER A 232 9.05 3.91 7.63
C SER A 232 10.14 4.98 7.82
N PRO A 233 10.04 5.85 8.84
CA PRO A 233 10.83 7.09 8.93
C PRO A 233 12.35 6.90 8.95
N TRP A 234 12.80 5.77 9.52
CA TRP A 234 14.23 5.47 9.69
C TRP A 234 14.78 4.43 8.71
N SER A 235 13.96 3.96 7.76
CA SER A 235 14.39 2.96 6.79
C SER A 235 15.34 3.56 5.77
N THR A 236 16.47 2.89 5.52
CA THR A 236 17.42 3.24 4.45
C THR A 236 17.12 2.53 3.13
N PHE A 237 16.08 1.69 3.09
CA PHE A 237 15.71 0.93 1.90
C PHE A 237 15.35 1.88 0.75
N GLN A 238 15.79 1.55 -0.47
CA GLN A 238 15.58 2.39 -1.67
C GLN A 238 16.07 3.84 -1.54
N ASP A 239 17.26 4.01 -0.93
CA ASP A 239 17.91 5.30 -0.72
C ASP A 239 17.06 6.32 0.05
N MET A 240 16.20 5.79 0.93
CA MET A 240 15.47 6.59 1.91
C MET A 240 16.38 6.94 3.11
N LYS A 241 15.74 7.53 4.12
CA LYS A 241 16.30 8.15 5.32
C LYS A 241 16.90 9.52 5.01
N MET A 242 16.05 10.54 5.10
CA MET A 242 16.48 11.93 5.22
C MET A 242 17.27 12.17 6.52
N GLU A 243 18.06 13.25 6.55
CA GLU A 243 18.96 13.56 7.67
C GLU A 243 18.22 13.69 9.01
N ASP A 244 17.14 14.46 9.06
CA ASP A 244 16.23 14.54 10.21
C ASP A 244 14.79 14.24 9.81
N PRO A 245 14.26 13.03 10.10
CA PRO A 245 12.89 12.67 9.74
C PRO A 245 11.83 13.26 10.68
N ARG A 246 12.18 13.69 11.90
CA ARG A 246 11.21 14.07 12.96
C ARG A 246 10.26 15.21 12.59
N PRO A 247 10.65 16.23 11.80
CA PRO A 247 9.69 17.25 11.39
C PRO A 247 8.61 16.69 10.45
N THR A 248 8.92 15.66 9.65
CA THR A 248 8.02 15.15 8.60
C THR A 248 7.11 14.00 9.06
N PHE A 249 7.55 13.21 10.05
CA PHE A 249 6.89 11.99 10.54
C PHE A 249 6.64 12.06 12.05
#